data_AF-A0A1F6BPX6-F1
#
_entry.id   AF-A0A1F6BPX6-F1
#
_cell.length_a   1.000
_cell.length_b   1.000
_cell.length_c   1.000
_cell.angle_alpha   90.00
_cell.angle_beta   90.00
_cell.angle_gamma   90.00
#
_symmetry.space_group_name_H-M   'P 1'
#
loop_
_entity.id
_entity.type
_entity.pdbx_description
1 polymer ?
#
loop_
_entity_poly.entity_id
_entity_poly.type
_entity_poly.pdbx_seq_one_letter_code
_entity_poly.pdbx_strand_id
1 'polypeptide(L)'
;MKTSPKDIFLHLVGIIALIASAISFLTIVFQCVNIFFPNSLDGYYSSQSAYSGVRWGISFLVVAFPVFVFVMRSFRKEYAENPEKRSLPIRKWLLYFALFIAALVILGDVVALLNNFLEGDLTARFIFKVLAVFFTAGAVFRYYIWELKSAEFTPAMKVLVYFVSAIALASIVTGFILVGSPAKERARKSDERRISDLQTIQSEIIYYWQRKETLPNSLSDVSDSIRGFSVPKDPSTNEEYAYETTGDNSFTLCANFVLPSSETSGGVSKPMYGGGDFWEHDSGEVCFDKTIDKDLYPPLSPALPEIKR
;
A
#
# COMPACT_ATOMS: atom_id res chain seq x y z
N MET A 1 47.44 13.21 3.63
CA MET A 1 46.64 13.23 2.39
C MET A 1 45.45 14.18 2.55
N LYS A 2 45.08 14.92 1.50
CA LYS A 2 43.86 15.74 1.48
C LYS A 2 42.64 14.83 1.26
N THR A 3 41.55 15.09 1.96
CA THR A 3 40.24 14.48 1.71
C THR A 3 39.81 14.75 0.28
N SER A 4 39.52 13.71 -0.50
CA SER A 4 38.98 13.87 -1.86
C SER A 4 37.49 14.15 -1.79
N PRO A 5 36.93 14.99 -2.70
CA PRO A 5 35.47 15.14 -2.84
C PRO A 5 34.75 13.79 -3.00
N LYS A 6 35.40 12.81 -3.64
CA LYS A 6 34.89 11.43 -3.76
C LYS A 6 34.66 10.77 -2.39
N ASP A 7 35.59 10.94 -1.45
CA ASP A 7 35.52 10.31 -0.12
C ASP A 7 34.33 10.88 0.68
N ILE A 8 34.12 12.20 0.58
CA ILE A 8 33.00 12.90 1.24
C ILE A 8 31.67 12.45 0.63
N PHE A 9 31.58 12.45 -0.71
CA PHE A 9 30.37 12.03 -1.41
C PHE A 9 30.00 10.58 -1.09
N LEU A 10 30.98 9.67 -1.11
CA LEU A 10 30.73 8.25 -0.82
C LEU A 10 30.26 8.04 0.63
N HIS A 11 30.76 8.82 1.59
CA HIS A 11 30.29 8.74 2.97
C HIS A 11 28.87 9.27 3.12
N LEU A 12 28.53 10.37 2.42
CA LEU A 12 27.18 10.92 2.42
C LEU A 12 26.19 9.91 1.81
N VAL A 13 26.52 9.32 0.66
CA VAL A 13 25.70 8.29 0.02
C VAL A 13 25.52 7.09 0.95
N GLY A 14 26.58 6.65 1.64
CA GLY A 14 26.48 5.55 2.61
C GLY A 14 25.53 5.87 3.78
N ILE A 15 25.59 7.09 4.33
CA ILE A 15 24.70 7.53 5.42
C ILE A 15 23.26 7.64 4.93
N ILE A 16 23.03 8.26 3.77
CA ILE A 16 21.68 8.39 3.19
C ILE A 16 21.10 7.01 2.89
N ALA A 17 21.88 6.11 2.29
CA ALA A 17 21.44 4.76 1.98
C ALA A 17 21.11 3.96 3.26
N LEU A 18 21.88 4.14 4.34
CA LEU A 18 21.56 3.55 5.64
C LEU A 18 20.25 4.09 6.21
N ILE A 19 20.10 5.41 6.27
CA ILE A 19 18.91 6.06 6.81
C ILE A 19 17.68 5.62 6.01
N ALA A 20 17.76 5.66 4.68
CA ALA A 20 16.71 5.19 3.80
C ALA A 20 16.38 3.71 4.04
N SER A 21 17.39 2.84 4.20
CA SER A 21 17.18 1.43 4.51
C SER A 21 16.49 1.23 5.86
N ALA A 22 16.94 1.94 6.90
CA ALA A 22 16.35 1.87 8.24
C ALA A 22 14.89 2.34 8.26
N ILE A 23 14.60 3.50 7.65
CA ILE A 23 13.24 4.03 7.53
C ILE A 23 12.34 3.06 6.76
N SER A 24 12.85 2.49 5.66
CA SER A 24 12.09 1.57 4.82
C SER A 24 11.78 0.26 5.55
N PHE A 25 12.76 -0.30 6.27
CA PHE A 25 12.56 -1.46 7.12
C PHE A 25 11.52 -1.19 8.21
N LEU A 26 11.66 -0.08 8.95
CA LEU A 26 10.70 0.31 9.98
C LEU A 26 9.30 0.52 9.40
N THR A 27 9.19 1.12 8.22
CA THR A 27 7.92 1.30 7.52
C THR A 27 7.26 -0.07 7.26
N ILE A 28 7.99 -1.04 6.69
CA ILE A 28 7.46 -2.39 6.45
C ILE A 28 6.96 -3.00 7.76
N VAL A 29 7.80 -3.01 8.80
CA VAL A 29 7.45 -3.61 10.10
C VAL A 29 6.23 -2.92 10.71
N PHE A 30 6.17 -1.59 10.69
CA PHE A 30 5.07 -0.83 11.27
C PHE A 30 3.75 -1.12 10.56
N GLN A 31 3.77 -1.21 9.24
CA GLN A 31 2.57 -1.54 8.48
C GLN A 31 2.16 -3.01 8.65
N CYS A 32 3.12 -3.94 8.72
CA CYS A 32 2.81 -5.33 9.08
C CYS A 32 2.14 -5.39 10.46
N VAL A 33 2.65 -4.65 11.45
CA VAL A 33 2.03 -4.55 12.78
C VAL A 33 0.62 -3.96 12.72
N ASN A 34 0.38 -2.94 11.89
CA ASN A 34 -0.97 -2.40 11.68
C ASN A 34 -1.93 -3.46 11.11
N ILE A 35 -1.47 -4.25 10.14
CA ILE A 35 -2.25 -5.31 9.50
C ILE A 35 -2.56 -6.47 10.46
N PHE A 36 -1.59 -6.90 11.27
CA PHE A 36 -1.77 -8.03 12.21
C PHE A 36 -2.57 -7.68 13.46
N PHE A 37 -2.61 -6.42 13.86
CA PHE A 37 -3.28 -5.99 15.09
C PHE A 37 -4.33 -4.89 14.83
N PRO A 38 -5.33 -5.06 13.94
CA PRO A 38 -6.35 -4.05 13.61
C PRO A 38 -6.94 -3.35 14.85
N ASN A 39 -7.09 -2.01 14.84
CA ASN A 39 -7.83 -1.28 15.87
C ASN A 39 -9.29 -1.12 15.40
N SER A 40 -10.24 -1.02 16.32
CA SER A 40 -11.67 -0.90 16.03
C SER A 40 -12.03 0.38 15.26
N LEU A 41 -11.15 1.38 15.28
CA LEU A 41 -11.29 2.66 14.56
C LEU A 41 -10.70 2.62 13.14
N ASP A 42 -10.05 1.53 12.74
CA ASP A 42 -9.41 1.42 11.43
C ASP A 42 -10.44 1.14 10.33
N GLY A 43 -10.76 2.16 9.54
CA GLY A 43 -11.61 2.03 8.35
C GLY A 43 -10.85 1.57 7.09
N TYR A 44 -11.58 1.33 5.99
CA TYR A 44 -11.04 0.89 4.69
C TYR A 44 -9.84 1.71 4.19
N TYR A 45 -9.85 3.04 4.37
CA TYR A 45 -8.75 3.90 3.95
C TYR A 45 -7.46 3.64 4.74
N SER A 46 -7.57 3.30 6.02
CA SER A 46 -6.42 3.04 6.88
C SER A 46 -5.72 1.73 6.49
N SER A 47 -6.47 0.68 6.16
CA SER A 47 -5.90 -0.59 5.69
C SER A 47 -5.24 -0.42 4.32
N GLN A 48 -5.89 0.28 3.39
CA GLN A 48 -5.32 0.57 2.07
C GLN A 48 -4.03 1.41 2.17
N SER A 49 -3.98 2.34 3.13
CA SER A 49 -2.76 3.11 3.43
C SER A 49 -1.64 2.22 3.95
N ALA A 50 -1.95 1.21 4.77
CA ALA A 50 -0.97 0.27 5.29
C ALA A 50 -0.36 -0.60 4.18
N TYR A 51 -1.19 -1.18 3.29
CA TYR A 51 -0.70 -1.93 2.13
C TYR A 51 0.13 -1.05 1.17
N SER A 52 -0.25 0.21 0.98
CA SER A 52 0.55 1.18 0.24
C SER A 52 1.92 1.43 0.90
N GLY A 53 1.94 1.61 2.22
CA GLY A 53 3.16 1.80 3.00
C GLY A 53 4.12 0.60 2.92
N VAL A 54 3.60 -0.63 2.97
CA VAL A 54 4.42 -1.84 2.76
C VAL A 54 5.07 -1.81 1.37
N ARG A 55 4.31 -1.49 0.30
CA ARG A 55 4.85 -1.40 -1.08
C ARG A 55 5.97 -0.38 -1.21
N TRP A 56 5.78 0.81 -0.65
CA TRP A 56 6.81 1.85 -0.65
C TRP A 56 8.04 1.44 0.14
N GLY A 57 7.85 0.85 1.34
CA GLY A 57 8.93 0.33 2.16
C GLY A 57 9.75 -0.73 1.44
N ILE A 58 9.11 -1.70 0.78
CA ILE A 58 9.81 -2.72 -0.03
C ILE A 58 10.61 -2.06 -1.15
N SER A 59 9.96 -1.16 -1.90
CA SER A 59 10.58 -0.50 -3.07
C SER A 59 11.85 0.25 -2.70
N PHE A 60 11.83 1.02 -1.61
CA PHE A 60 13.00 1.71 -1.13
C PHE A 60 14.04 0.76 -0.52
N LEU A 61 13.63 -0.24 0.25
CA LEU A 61 14.57 -1.15 0.92
C LEU A 61 15.38 -1.98 -0.09
N VAL A 62 14.72 -2.48 -1.14
CA VAL A 62 15.36 -3.26 -2.22
C VAL A 62 16.42 -2.44 -2.98
N VAL A 63 16.28 -1.12 -3.04
CA VAL A 63 17.25 -0.23 -3.72
C VAL A 63 18.31 0.29 -2.74
N ALA A 64 17.89 0.84 -1.60
CA ALA A 64 18.78 1.51 -0.66
C ALA A 64 19.73 0.53 0.04
N PHE A 65 19.27 -0.67 0.40
CA PHE A 65 20.09 -1.62 1.16
C PHE A 65 21.28 -2.16 0.34
N PRO A 66 21.11 -2.61 -0.93
CA PRO A 66 22.26 -2.98 -1.76
C PRO A 66 23.24 -1.84 -2.00
N VAL A 67 22.76 -0.60 -2.16
CA VAL A 67 23.62 0.60 -2.27
C VAL A 67 24.45 0.78 -1.01
N PHE A 68 23.84 0.69 0.18
CA PHE A 68 24.56 0.75 1.45
C PHE A 68 25.64 -0.32 1.56
N VAL A 69 25.30 -1.58 1.24
CA VAL A 69 26.25 -2.70 1.27
C VAL A 69 27.40 -2.49 0.28
N PHE A 70 27.10 -2.02 -0.93
CA PHE A 70 28.10 -1.72 -1.96
C PHE A 70 29.07 -0.62 -1.52
N VAL A 71 28.55 0.47 -0.94
CA VAL A 71 29.35 1.57 -0.41
C VAL A 71 30.25 1.08 0.73
N MET A 72 29.71 0.30 1.67
CA MET A 72 30.50 -0.26 2.77
C MET A 72 31.57 -1.25 2.30
N ARG A 73 31.28 -2.05 1.27
CA ARG A 73 32.28 -2.93 0.65
C ARG A 73 33.38 -2.13 -0.05
N SER A 74 33.03 -1.02 -0.71
CA SER A 74 33.98 -0.12 -1.38
C SER A 74 34.93 0.52 -0.36
N PHE A 75 34.40 1.02 0.75
CA PHE A 75 35.23 1.55 1.85
C PHE A 75 36.21 0.52 2.40
N ARG A 76 35.78 -0.72 2.61
CA ARG A 76 36.68 -1.78 3.08
C ARG A 76 37.83 -2.07 2.13
N LYS A 77 37.55 -2.11 0.83
CA LYS A 77 38.59 -2.29 -0.19
C LYS A 77 39.59 -1.13 -0.15
N GLU A 78 39.10 0.11 -0.14
CA GLU A 78 39.98 1.29 -0.08
C GLU A 78 40.81 1.35 1.21
N TYR A 79 40.27 0.93 2.36
CA TYR A 79 41.01 0.89 3.62
C TYR A 79 42.04 -0.24 3.71
N ALA A 80 41.83 -1.35 2.99
CA ALA A 80 42.82 -2.42 2.88
C ALA A 80 44.01 -1.97 2.04
N GLU A 81 43.76 -1.20 0.98
CA GLU A 81 44.81 -0.65 0.10
C GLU A 81 45.51 0.55 0.73
N ASN A 82 44.80 1.40 1.48
CA ASN A 82 45.34 2.61 2.11
C ASN A 82 44.92 2.71 3.60
N PRO A 83 45.67 2.08 4.53
CA PRO A 83 45.33 2.07 5.95
C PRO A 83 45.18 3.46 6.58
N GLU A 84 45.93 4.45 6.08
CA GLU A 84 45.89 5.84 6.56
C GLU A 84 44.54 6.54 6.34
N LYS A 85 43.74 6.10 5.36
CA LYS A 85 42.40 6.68 5.14
C LYS A 85 41.42 6.40 6.30
N ARG A 86 41.69 5.41 7.15
CA ARG A 86 40.84 5.11 8.32
C ARG A 86 40.91 6.15 9.42
N SER A 87 42.06 6.84 9.54
CA SER A 87 42.29 7.84 10.58
C SER A 87 41.75 9.22 10.22
N LEU A 88 41.19 9.38 9.00
CA LEU A 88 40.68 10.65 8.52
C LEU A 88 39.63 11.23 9.49
N PRO A 89 39.77 12.50 9.91
CA PRO A 89 38.86 13.12 10.87
C PRO A 89 37.44 13.24 10.31
N ILE A 90 37.29 13.45 8.99
CA ILE A 90 35.98 13.57 8.33
C ILE A 90 35.14 12.29 8.48
N ARG A 91 35.77 11.12 8.39
CA ARG A 91 35.11 9.83 8.59
C ARG A 91 34.56 9.74 10.00
N LYS A 92 35.39 10.02 11.00
CA LYS A 92 34.96 9.98 12.41
C LYS A 92 33.80 10.93 12.66
N TRP A 93 33.88 12.16 12.16
CA TRP A 93 32.81 13.14 12.29
C TRP A 93 31.49 12.66 11.69
N LEU A 94 31.52 12.12 10.46
CA LEU A 94 30.33 11.58 9.78
C LEU A 94 29.76 10.34 10.47
N LEU A 95 30.60 9.44 11.00
CA LEU A 95 30.15 8.28 11.78
C LEU A 95 29.52 8.71 13.12
N TYR A 96 30.11 9.68 13.82
CA TYR A 96 29.53 10.25 15.05
C TYR A 96 28.22 10.98 14.77
N PHE A 97 28.10 11.66 13.63
CA PHE A 97 26.85 12.28 13.21
C PHE A 97 25.73 11.26 13.00
N ALA A 98 26.02 10.12 12.36
CA ALA A 98 25.06 9.03 12.23
C ALA A 98 24.66 8.44 13.59
N LEU A 99 25.61 8.26 14.51
CA LEU A 99 25.34 7.82 15.89
C LEU A 99 24.48 8.82 16.66
N PHE A 100 24.70 10.12 16.46
CA PHE A 100 23.90 11.18 17.06
C PHE A 100 22.45 11.14 16.59
N ILE A 101 22.22 10.99 15.28
CA ILE A 101 20.87 10.81 14.72
C ILE A 101 20.20 9.56 15.33
N ALA A 102 20.90 8.43 15.39
CA ALA A 102 20.35 7.21 15.99
C ALA A 102 19.96 7.40 17.46
N ALA A 103 20.76 8.14 18.23
CA ALA A 103 20.44 8.47 19.61
C ALA A 103 19.21 9.37 19.75
N LEU A 104 19.06 10.37 18.88
CA LEU A 104 17.86 11.23 18.86
C LEU A 104 16.59 10.44 18.54
N VAL A 105 16.66 9.49 17.60
CA VAL A 105 15.54 8.59 17.28
C VAL A 105 15.15 7.76 18.51
N ILE A 106 16.12 7.15 19.20
CA ILE A 106 15.84 6.39 20.43
C ILE A 106 15.16 7.26 21.50
N LEU A 107 15.64 8.50 21.69
CA LEU A 107 15.04 9.41 22.66
C LEU A 107 13.60 9.77 22.32
N GLY A 108 13.32 10.07 21.05
CA GLY A 108 11.95 10.35 20.57
C GLY A 108 11.00 9.17 20.83
N ASP A 109 11.48 7.95 20.59
CA ASP A 109 10.71 6.73 20.81
C ASP A 109 10.42 6.44 22.29
N VAL A 110 11.37 6.72 23.18
CA VAL A 110 11.13 6.66 24.64
C VAL A 110 10.06 7.67 25.05
N VAL A 111 10.11 8.89 24.52
CA VAL A 111 9.10 9.92 24.79
C VAL A 111 7.72 9.48 24.30
N ALA A 112 7.62 8.94 23.08
CA ALA A 112 6.37 8.41 22.55
C ALA A 112 5.82 7.28 23.43
N LEU A 113 6.69 6.39 23.94
CA LEU A 113 6.29 5.29 24.84
C LEU A 113 5.75 5.78 26.15
N LEU A 114 6.40 6.79 26.74
CA LEU A 114 5.91 7.40 27.97
C LEU A 114 4.56 8.10 27.74
N ASN A 115 4.40 8.85 26.66
CA ASN A 115 3.12 9.51 26.37
C ASN A 115 1.97 8.50 26.17
N ASN A 116 2.16 7.45 25.38
CA ASN A 116 1.13 6.43 25.16
C ASN A 116 0.82 5.65 26.46
N PHE A 117 1.84 5.40 27.29
CA PHE A 117 1.64 4.80 28.62
C PHE A 117 0.81 5.71 29.53
N LEU A 118 1.09 7.01 29.55
CA LEU A 118 0.37 8.00 30.35
C LEU A 118 -1.07 8.22 29.86
N GLU A 119 -1.31 8.08 28.57
CA GLU A 119 -2.65 8.08 27.96
C GLU A 119 -3.44 6.79 28.24
N GLY A 120 -2.78 5.76 28.78
CA GLY A 120 -3.38 4.44 29.05
C GLY A 120 -3.57 3.58 27.80
N ASP A 121 -3.03 4.00 26.66
CA ASP A 121 -3.21 3.37 25.34
C ASP A 121 -1.99 2.52 24.94
N LEU A 122 -1.50 1.69 25.86
CA LEU A 122 -0.43 0.72 25.58
C LEU A 122 -0.96 -0.44 24.71
N THR A 123 -1.12 -0.16 23.43
CA THR A 123 -1.54 -1.17 22.45
C THR A 123 -0.38 -2.12 22.10
N ALA A 124 -0.70 -3.37 21.78
CA ALA A 124 0.29 -4.32 21.25
C ALA A 124 1.03 -3.74 20.04
N ARG A 125 0.31 -2.99 19.18
CA ARG A 125 0.87 -2.25 18.05
C ARG A 125 2.02 -1.35 18.44
N PHE A 126 1.78 -0.52 19.46
CA PHE A 126 2.73 0.45 19.92
C PHE A 126 4.01 -0.24 20.41
N ILE A 127 3.86 -1.29 21.23
CA ILE A 127 4.99 -2.06 21.77
C ILE A 127 5.86 -2.66 20.65
N PHE A 128 5.25 -3.34 19.66
CA PHE A 128 6.00 -3.95 18.56
C PHE A 128 6.72 -2.91 17.69
N LYS A 129 6.11 -1.75 17.45
CA LYS A 129 6.74 -0.65 16.69
C LYS A 129 7.96 -0.09 17.43
N VAL A 130 7.83 0.17 18.73
CA VAL A 130 8.94 0.66 19.55
C VAL A 130 10.07 -0.36 19.61
N LEU A 131 9.77 -1.64 19.82
CA LEU A 131 10.78 -2.72 19.78
C LEU A 131 11.52 -2.75 18.45
N ALA A 132 10.83 -2.54 17.32
CA ALA A 132 11.46 -2.50 16.00
C ALA A 132 12.43 -1.31 15.86
N VAL A 133 12.10 -0.14 16.41
CA VAL A 133 13.01 1.02 16.39
C VAL A 133 14.20 0.80 17.31
N PHE A 134 14.01 0.30 18.54
CA PHE A 134 15.11 -0.05 19.42
C PHE A 134 16.05 -1.08 18.80
N PHE A 135 15.49 -2.10 18.14
CA PHE A 135 16.27 -3.08 17.39
C PHE A 135 17.09 -2.42 16.27
N THR A 136 16.44 -1.59 15.45
CA THR A 136 17.07 -0.92 14.30
C THR A 136 18.17 0.04 14.76
N ALA A 137 17.86 0.93 15.70
CA ALA A 137 18.80 1.89 16.24
C ALA A 137 19.95 1.21 16.99
N GLY A 138 19.66 0.15 17.78
CA GLY A 138 20.66 -0.66 18.46
C GLY A 138 21.62 -1.37 17.49
N ALA A 139 21.10 -1.93 16.39
CA ALA A 139 21.91 -2.53 15.35
C ALA A 139 22.82 -1.52 14.64
N VAL A 140 22.29 -0.34 14.29
CA VAL A 140 23.07 0.77 13.71
C VAL A 140 24.15 1.24 14.68
N PHE A 141 23.79 1.49 15.94
CA PHE A 141 24.70 1.95 16.97
C PHE A 141 25.84 0.94 17.19
N ARG A 142 25.50 -0.35 17.29
CA ARG A 142 26.47 -1.44 17.43
C ARG A 142 27.42 -1.53 16.23
N TYR A 143 26.88 -1.44 15.00
CA TYR A 143 27.67 -1.47 13.78
C TYR A 143 28.64 -0.28 13.69
N TYR A 144 28.17 0.94 13.95
CA TYR A 144 28.98 2.15 13.83
C TYR A 144 30.04 2.27 14.94
N ILE A 145 29.75 1.81 16.16
CA ILE A 145 30.78 1.71 17.21
C ILE A 145 31.86 0.71 16.82
N TRP A 146 31.48 -0.45 16.27
CA TRP A 146 32.45 -1.43 15.79
C TRP A 146 33.30 -0.85 14.66
N GLU A 147 32.67 -0.21 13.67
CA GLU A 147 33.34 0.46 12.54
C GLU A 147 34.32 1.55 13.01
N LEU A 148 34.00 2.26 14.10
CA LEU A 148 34.91 3.24 14.71
C LEU A 148 36.12 2.59 15.40
N LYS A 149 35.95 1.41 16.02
CA LYS A 149 36.95 0.79 16.91
C LYS A 149 37.82 -0.27 16.24
N SER A 150 37.30 -0.97 15.22
CA SER A 150 37.90 -2.21 14.73
C SER A 150 38.27 -2.14 13.26
N ALA A 151 39.44 -2.69 12.94
CA ALA A 151 39.92 -2.84 11.57
C ALA A 151 39.31 -4.04 10.84
N GLU A 152 38.85 -5.05 11.58
CA GLU A 152 38.43 -6.34 11.04
C GLU A 152 37.14 -6.84 11.67
N PHE A 153 36.41 -7.66 10.91
CA PHE A 153 35.17 -8.27 11.37
C PHE A 153 35.45 -9.39 12.36
N THR A 154 35.08 -9.17 13.61
CA THR A 154 35.00 -10.26 14.59
C THR A 154 33.88 -11.24 14.17
N PRO A 155 33.97 -12.53 14.57
CA PRO A 155 32.91 -13.50 14.28
C PRO A 155 31.53 -13.03 14.73
N ALA A 156 31.44 -12.40 15.90
CA ALA A 156 30.19 -11.82 16.43
C ALA A 156 29.59 -10.74 15.51
N MET A 157 30.43 -9.91 14.89
CA MET A 157 29.95 -8.89 13.95
C MET A 157 29.52 -9.47 12.61
N LYS A 158 30.16 -10.55 12.14
CA LYS A 158 29.68 -11.28 10.95
C LYS A 158 28.29 -11.85 11.22
N VAL A 159 28.09 -12.48 12.37
CA VAL A 159 26.79 -13.00 12.80
C VAL A 159 25.74 -11.87 12.84
N LEU A 160 26.07 -10.72 13.46
CA LEU A 160 25.16 -9.58 13.49
C LEU A 160 24.76 -9.10 12.09
N VAL A 161 25.72 -8.94 11.17
CA VAL A 161 25.45 -8.48 9.80
C VAL A 161 24.59 -9.50 9.04
N TYR A 162 24.90 -10.79 9.13
CA TYR A 162 24.07 -11.82 8.50
C TYR A 162 22.67 -11.87 9.09
N PHE A 163 22.54 -11.73 10.41
CA PHE A 163 21.25 -11.72 11.10
C PHE A 163 20.39 -10.51 10.69
N VAL A 164 20.96 -9.29 10.69
CA VAL A 164 20.25 -8.08 10.26
C VAL A 164 19.87 -8.17 8.78
N SER A 165 20.76 -8.69 7.93
CA SER A 165 20.46 -8.89 6.50
C SER A 165 19.34 -9.92 6.29
N ALA A 166 19.33 -11.00 7.06
CA ALA A 166 18.29 -12.02 7.03
C ALA A 166 16.95 -11.46 7.51
N ILE A 167 16.93 -10.64 8.56
CA ILE A 167 15.72 -9.96 9.04
C ILE A 167 15.20 -8.97 7.99
N ALA A 168 16.07 -8.19 7.37
CA ALA A 168 15.67 -7.28 6.29
C ALA A 168 15.03 -8.07 5.13
N LEU A 169 15.65 -9.17 4.70
CA LEU A 169 15.10 -10.04 3.67
C LEU A 169 13.75 -10.66 4.10
N ALA A 170 13.65 -11.15 5.32
CA ALA A 170 12.41 -11.69 5.87
C ALA A 170 11.29 -10.65 5.88
N SER A 171 11.59 -9.40 6.23
CA SER A 171 10.60 -8.30 6.20
C SER A 171 10.07 -8.04 4.78
N ILE A 172 10.94 -8.10 3.77
CA ILE A 172 10.55 -7.95 2.36
C ILE A 172 9.65 -9.12 1.95
N VAL A 173 10.04 -10.35 2.27
CA VAL A 173 9.26 -11.57 1.94
C VAL A 173 7.89 -11.51 2.61
N THR A 174 7.82 -11.21 3.90
CA THR A 174 6.56 -11.05 4.64
C THR A 174 5.70 -9.94 4.02
N GLY A 175 6.31 -8.81 3.64
CA GLY A 175 5.60 -7.72 2.98
C GLY A 175 4.99 -8.13 1.63
N PHE A 176 5.70 -8.92 0.81
CA PHE A 176 5.16 -9.47 -0.43
C PHE A 176 4.03 -10.47 -0.19
N ILE A 177 4.12 -11.30 0.85
CA ILE A 177 3.06 -12.23 1.22
C ILE A 177 1.80 -11.47 1.64
N LEU A 178 1.93 -10.40 2.43
CA LEU A 178 0.80 -9.61 2.94
C LEU A 178 0.12 -8.73 1.88
N VAL A 179 0.90 -8.00 1.07
CA VAL A 179 0.36 -7.14 0.00
C VAL A 179 -0.22 -7.98 -1.15
N GLY A 180 0.25 -9.21 -1.31
CA GLY A 180 -0.06 -10.04 -2.45
C GLY A 180 0.85 -9.74 -3.65
N SER A 181 0.82 -10.64 -4.63
CA SER A 181 1.61 -10.49 -5.84
C SER A 181 1.07 -9.36 -6.73
N PRO A 182 1.90 -8.76 -7.61
CA PRO A 182 1.43 -7.79 -8.60
C PRO A 182 0.28 -8.30 -9.48
N ALA A 183 0.20 -9.62 -9.71
CA ALA A 183 -0.90 -10.25 -10.44
C ALA A 183 -2.21 -10.19 -9.65
N LYS A 184 -2.17 -10.49 -8.34
CA LYS A 184 -3.35 -10.38 -7.45
C LYS A 184 -3.84 -8.94 -7.34
N GLU A 185 -2.92 -7.97 -7.24
CA GLU A 185 -3.26 -6.54 -7.20
C GLU A 185 -3.90 -6.05 -8.51
N ARG A 186 -3.44 -6.54 -9.68
CA ARG A 186 -4.07 -6.25 -10.97
C ARG A 186 -5.47 -6.85 -11.06
N ALA A 187 -5.63 -8.11 -10.64
CA ALA A 187 -6.94 -8.76 -10.57
C ALA A 187 -7.92 -7.96 -9.70
N ARG A 188 -7.49 -7.54 -8.49
CA ARG A 188 -8.31 -6.72 -7.60
C ARG A 188 -8.75 -5.40 -8.25
N LYS A 189 -7.83 -4.69 -8.92
CA LYS A 189 -8.15 -3.44 -9.62
C LYS A 189 -9.08 -3.63 -10.80
N SER A 190 -8.93 -4.73 -11.54
CA SER A 190 -9.87 -5.09 -12.60
C SER A 190 -11.26 -5.37 -12.04
N ASP A 191 -11.37 -6.10 -10.93
CA ASP A 191 -12.65 -6.39 -10.26
C ASP A 191 -13.30 -5.13 -9.68
N GLU A 192 -12.53 -4.26 -9.01
CA GLU A 192 -12.99 -2.93 -8.56
C GLU A 192 -13.51 -2.09 -9.75
N ARG A 193 -12.82 -2.17 -10.90
CA ARG A 193 -13.24 -1.47 -12.12
C ARG A 193 -14.53 -2.05 -12.70
N ARG A 194 -14.68 -3.38 -12.73
CA ARG A 194 -15.92 -4.06 -13.15
C ARG A 194 -17.10 -3.62 -12.31
N ILE A 195 -16.97 -3.61 -10.98
CA ILE A 195 -18.04 -3.10 -10.10
C ILE A 195 -18.40 -1.66 -10.45
N SER A 196 -17.40 -0.79 -10.61
CA SER A 196 -17.64 0.61 -10.99
C SER A 196 -18.33 0.75 -12.35
N ASP A 197 -17.95 -0.07 -13.34
CA ASP A 197 -18.56 -0.08 -14.66
C ASP A 197 -20.01 -0.59 -14.59
N LEU A 198 -20.29 -1.67 -13.86
CA LEU A 198 -21.64 -2.20 -13.64
C LEU A 198 -22.55 -1.19 -12.92
N GLN A 199 -22.03 -0.50 -11.90
CA GLN A 199 -22.76 0.58 -11.21
C GLN A 199 -23.11 1.73 -12.16
N THR A 200 -22.16 2.08 -13.04
CA THR A 200 -22.38 3.12 -14.05
C THR A 200 -23.44 2.67 -15.05
N ILE A 201 -23.35 1.44 -15.57
CA ILE A 201 -24.34 0.85 -16.49
C ILE A 201 -25.72 0.81 -15.84
N GLN A 202 -25.83 0.33 -14.59
CA GLN A 202 -27.07 0.33 -13.82
C GLN A 202 -27.69 1.74 -13.75
N SER A 203 -26.88 2.76 -13.46
CA SER A 203 -27.38 4.14 -13.39
C SER A 203 -27.94 4.65 -14.71
N GLU A 204 -27.33 4.27 -15.85
CA GLU A 204 -27.80 4.66 -17.18
C GLU A 204 -29.02 3.86 -17.63
N ILE A 205 -29.14 2.58 -17.23
CA ILE A 205 -30.36 1.78 -17.44
C ILE A 205 -31.53 2.42 -16.67
N ILE A 206 -31.32 2.79 -15.40
CA ILE A 206 -32.35 3.47 -14.59
C ILE A 206 -32.75 4.79 -15.26
N TYR A 207 -31.77 5.60 -15.69
CA TYR A 207 -32.04 6.85 -16.38
C TYR A 207 -32.81 6.66 -17.70
N TYR A 208 -32.44 5.65 -18.49
CA TYR A 208 -33.15 5.29 -19.72
C TYR A 208 -34.60 4.93 -19.43
N TRP A 209 -34.82 4.05 -18.44
CA TRP A 209 -36.14 3.61 -18.01
C TRP A 209 -36.98 4.79 -17.49
N GLN A 210 -36.41 5.68 -16.68
CA GLN A 210 -37.15 6.84 -16.17
C GLN A 210 -37.61 7.78 -17.28
N ARG A 211 -36.95 7.80 -18.44
CA ARG A 211 -37.31 8.67 -19.57
C ARG A 211 -38.23 8.04 -20.60
N LYS A 212 -38.12 6.72 -20.81
CA LYS A 212 -38.82 5.98 -21.86
C LYS A 212 -39.83 4.98 -21.32
N GLU A 213 -39.89 4.82 -20.01
CA GLU A 213 -40.75 3.90 -19.26
C GLU A 213 -40.65 2.44 -19.75
N THR A 214 -39.51 2.11 -20.37
CA THR A 214 -39.19 0.81 -20.95
C THR A 214 -37.71 0.53 -20.72
N LEU A 215 -37.36 -0.74 -20.45
CA LEU A 215 -35.96 -1.16 -20.35
C LEU A 215 -35.30 -1.14 -21.74
N PRO A 216 -33.99 -0.87 -21.83
CA PRO A 216 -33.26 -0.95 -23.09
C PRO A 216 -33.26 -2.40 -23.62
N ASN A 217 -33.32 -2.60 -24.93
CA ASN A 217 -33.23 -3.94 -25.51
C ASN A 217 -31.79 -4.46 -25.50
N SER A 218 -30.83 -3.53 -25.51
CA SER A 218 -29.40 -3.80 -25.51
C SER A 218 -28.64 -2.69 -24.78
N LEU A 219 -27.44 -2.98 -24.27
CA LEU A 219 -26.60 -1.94 -23.67
C LEU A 219 -26.24 -0.83 -24.64
N SER A 220 -26.18 -1.09 -25.96
CA SER A 220 -25.97 -0.04 -26.95
C SER A 220 -27.06 1.04 -26.93
N ASP A 221 -28.28 0.72 -26.51
CA ASP A 221 -29.40 1.67 -26.47
C ASP A 221 -29.22 2.77 -25.41
N VAL A 222 -28.41 2.50 -24.37
CA VAL A 222 -28.11 3.49 -23.33
C VAL A 222 -26.92 4.39 -23.69
N SER A 223 -26.23 4.13 -24.80
CA SER A 223 -25.15 5.01 -25.27
C SER A 223 -25.70 6.37 -25.72
N ASP A 224 -25.00 7.45 -25.37
CA ASP A 224 -25.43 8.81 -25.68
C ASP A 224 -24.21 9.68 -26.03
N SER A 225 -24.05 9.97 -27.33
CA SER A 225 -22.96 10.81 -27.83
C SER A 225 -23.06 12.27 -27.39
N ILE A 226 -24.26 12.77 -27.05
CA ILE A 226 -24.47 14.15 -26.60
C ILE A 226 -24.01 14.29 -25.14
N ARG A 227 -24.33 13.30 -24.30
CA ARG A 227 -23.82 13.22 -22.92
C ARG A 227 -22.37 12.75 -22.85
N GLY A 228 -21.83 12.20 -23.94
CA GLY A 228 -20.50 11.59 -23.98
C GLY A 228 -20.44 10.25 -23.23
N PHE A 229 -21.57 9.56 -23.07
CA PHE A 229 -21.61 8.25 -22.42
C PHE A 229 -21.46 7.13 -23.46
N SER A 230 -20.44 6.30 -23.26
CA SER A 230 -20.25 5.05 -23.98
C SER A 230 -20.23 3.91 -22.97
N VAL A 231 -20.90 2.80 -23.30
CA VAL A 231 -20.92 1.61 -22.44
C VAL A 231 -19.48 1.14 -22.19
N PRO A 232 -19.03 1.06 -20.93
CA PRO A 232 -17.71 0.54 -20.60
C PRO A 232 -17.63 -0.95 -20.95
N LYS A 233 -16.43 -1.42 -21.26
CA LYS A 233 -16.12 -2.83 -21.57
C LYS A 233 -15.26 -3.42 -20.47
N ASP A 234 -15.23 -4.75 -20.37
CA ASP A 234 -14.41 -5.45 -19.39
C ASP A 234 -12.93 -5.01 -19.54
N PRO A 235 -12.27 -4.55 -18.47
CA PRO A 235 -10.92 -3.99 -18.56
C PRO A 235 -9.84 -5.02 -18.91
N SER A 236 -10.15 -6.31 -18.77
CA SER A 236 -9.21 -7.43 -19.01
C SER A 236 -9.47 -8.11 -20.35
N THR A 237 -10.74 -8.31 -20.74
CA THR A 237 -11.10 -9.01 -22.00
C THR A 237 -11.53 -8.07 -23.12
N ASN A 238 -11.88 -6.81 -22.81
CA ASN A 238 -12.45 -5.84 -23.74
C ASN A 238 -13.79 -6.31 -24.36
N GLU A 239 -14.47 -7.24 -23.70
CA GLU A 239 -15.81 -7.70 -24.07
C GLU A 239 -16.88 -6.82 -23.41
N GLU A 240 -18.08 -6.84 -23.98
CA GLU A 240 -19.23 -6.13 -23.42
C GLU A 240 -19.80 -6.90 -22.22
N TYR A 241 -20.25 -6.17 -21.20
CA TYR A 241 -20.90 -6.80 -20.05
C TYR A 241 -22.20 -7.46 -20.47
N ALA A 242 -22.52 -8.62 -19.87
CA ALA A 242 -23.76 -9.32 -20.16
C ALA A 242 -24.94 -8.59 -19.50
N TYR A 243 -26.01 -8.43 -20.27
CA TYR A 243 -27.24 -7.76 -19.87
C TYR A 243 -28.43 -8.51 -20.44
N GLU A 244 -29.39 -8.83 -19.57
CA GLU A 244 -30.65 -9.47 -19.96
C GLU A 244 -31.82 -8.83 -19.23
N THR A 245 -32.95 -8.68 -19.91
CA THR A 245 -34.22 -8.28 -19.30
C THR A 245 -34.93 -9.53 -18.77
N THR A 246 -35.23 -9.53 -17.46
CA THR A 246 -35.87 -10.67 -16.79
C THR A 246 -37.34 -10.41 -16.45
N GLY A 247 -37.81 -9.16 -16.65
CA GLY A 247 -39.21 -8.76 -16.53
C GLY A 247 -39.41 -7.31 -16.95
N ASP A 248 -40.62 -6.76 -16.75
CA ASP A 248 -40.98 -5.42 -17.22
C ASP A 248 -40.13 -4.29 -16.59
N ASN A 249 -39.69 -4.49 -15.34
CA ASN A 249 -38.82 -3.55 -14.61
C ASN A 249 -37.64 -4.27 -13.96
N SER A 250 -37.33 -5.49 -14.42
CA SER A 250 -36.29 -6.34 -13.86
C SER A 250 -35.26 -6.68 -14.93
N PHE A 251 -33.99 -6.59 -14.56
CA PHE A 251 -32.87 -6.88 -15.45
C PHE A 251 -31.72 -7.50 -14.66
N THR A 252 -30.82 -8.15 -15.39
CA THR A 252 -29.66 -8.82 -14.84
C THR A 252 -28.40 -8.27 -15.49
N LEU A 253 -27.38 -8.00 -14.68
CA LEU A 253 -26.05 -7.60 -15.13
C LEU A 253 -25.01 -8.61 -14.67
N CYS A 254 -24.19 -9.14 -15.58
CA CYS A 254 -23.15 -10.09 -15.21
C CYS A 254 -21.74 -9.60 -15.55
N ALA A 255 -20.78 -10.01 -14.73
CA ALA A 255 -19.36 -9.86 -14.99
C ALA A 255 -18.58 -11.07 -14.47
N ASN A 256 -17.39 -11.28 -15.01
CA ASN A 256 -16.51 -12.35 -14.58
C ASN A 256 -15.42 -11.79 -13.64
N PHE A 257 -15.53 -12.10 -12.35
CA PHE A 257 -14.61 -11.62 -11.31
C PHE A 257 -13.47 -12.59 -11.07
N VAL A 258 -12.26 -12.09 -10.85
CA VAL A 258 -11.10 -12.96 -10.58
C VAL A 258 -11.01 -13.31 -9.10
N LEU A 259 -11.31 -12.36 -8.21
CA LEU A 259 -11.22 -12.51 -6.77
C LEU A 259 -12.61 -12.34 -6.13
N PRO A 260 -12.90 -13.06 -5.03
CA PRO A 260 -14.12 -12.82 -4.27
C PRO A 260 -14.08 -11.45 -3.57
N SER A 261 -15.24 -10.83 -3.37
CA SER A 261 -15.38 -9.51 -2.74
C SER A 261 -14.83 -9.48 -1.31
N SER A 262 -14.84 -10.62 -0.61
CA SER A 262 -14.29 -10.80 0.75
C SER A 262 -12.77 -10.62 0.82
N GLU A 263 -12.05 -11.05 -0.23
CA GLU A 263 -10.59 -10.84 -0.33
C GLU A 263 -10.24 -9.43 -0.80
N THR A 264 -11.12 -8.81 -1.57
CA THR A 264 -10.96 -7.44 -2.06
C THR A 264 -11.19 -6.40 -0.95
N SER A 265 -11.99 -6.73 0.07
CA SER A 265 -12.35 -5.83 1.17
C SER A 265 -11.51 -6.02 2.44
N GLY A 266 -10.62 -7.02 2.48
CA GLY A 266 -9.69 -7.22 3.61
C GLY A 266 -10.37 -7.34 4.98
N GLY A 267 -11.63 -7.81 5.01
CA GLY A 267 -12.42 -7.91 6.24
C GLY A 267 -12.83 -6.57 6.87
N VAL A 268 -12.68 -5.44 6.17
CA VAL A 268 -13.03 -4.11 6.69
C VAL A 268 -14.34 -3.63 6.07
N SER A 269 -15.26 -3.20 6.93
CA SER A 269 -16.52 -2.57 6.57
C SER A 269 -16.27 -1.39 5.62
N LYS A 270 -16.80 -1.46 4.40
CA LYS A 270 -16.78 -0.32 3.46
C LYS A 270 -17.52 0.86 4.10
N PRO A 271 -17.09 2.12 3.86
CA PRO A 271 -17.89 3.27 4.26
C PRO A 271 -19.27 3.14 3.61
N MET A 272 -20.31 3.15 4.43
CA MET A 272 -21.71 3.07 4.06
C MET A 272 -22.12 4.39 3.39
N TYR A 273 -21.64 4.65 2.18
CA TYR A 273 -22.18 5.71 1.34
C TYR A 273 -23.35 5.13 0.54
N GLY A 274 -24.55 5.23 1.13
CA GLY A 274 -25.82 5.20 0.42
C GLY A 274 -26.31 3.83 -0.06
N GLY A 275 -27.33 3.30 0.62
CA GLY A 275 -28.44 2.56 0.01
C GLY A 275 -28.11 1.26 -0.75
N GLY A 276 -28.11 0.15 -0.01
CA GLY A 276 -28.79 -1.09 -0.42
C GLY A 276 -28.57 -1.61 -1.84
N ASP A 277 -27.33 -1.94 -2.18
CA ASP A 277 -27.05 -2.93 -3.23
C ASP A 277 -25.62 -3.45 -3.03
N PHE A 278 -25.51 -4.57 -2.32
CA PHE A 278 -24.23 -5.19 -2.06
C PHE A 278 -23.76 -5.86 -3.35
N TRP A 279 -22.86 -5.19 -4.08
CA TRP A 279 -22.04 -5.78 -5.16
C TRP A 279 -21.04 -6.79 -4.57
N GLU A 280 -21.52 -7.68 -3.72
CA GLU A 280 -20.80 -8.82 -3.18
C GLU A 280 -20.86 -9.95 -4.20
N HIS A 281 -19.71 -10.57 -4.43
CA HIS A 281 -19.58 -11.57 -5.46
C HIS A 281 -18.47 -12.56 -5.07
N ASP A 282 -18.63 -13.79 -5.51
CA ASP A 282 -17.55 -14.76 -5.52
C ASP A 282 -16.64 -14.54 -6.74
N SER A 283 -15.60 -15.37 -6.86
CA SER A 283 -14.81 -15.46 -8.09
C SER A 283 -15.58 -16.23 -9.17
N GLY A 284 -15.41 -15.83 -10.42
CA GLY A 284 -16.08 -16.40 -11.59
C GLY A 284 -17.15 -15.48 -12.15
N GLU A 285 -17.98 -16.03 -13.02
CA GLU A 285 -19.13 -15.33 -13.58
C GLU A 285 -20.21 -15.16 -12.51
N VAL A 286 -20.55 -13.91 -12.21
CA VAL A 286 -21.57 -13.55 -11.23
C VAL A 286 -22.53 -12.56 -11.87
N CYS A 287 -23.83 -12.85 -11.72
CA CYS A 287 -24.93 -12.05 -12.22
C CYS A 287 -25.66 -11.38 -11.05
N PHE A 288 -26.00 -10.12 -11.22
CA PHE A 288 -26.75 -9.32 -10.26
C PHE A 288 -28.14 -9.01 -10.82
N ASP A 289 -29.15 -9.59 -10.20
CA ASP A 289 -30.55 -9.29 -10.52
C ASP A 289 -30.96 -7.97 -9.86
N LYS A 290 -31.53 -7.08 -10.66
CA LYS A 290 -31.99 -5.75 -10.26
C LYS A 290 -33.44 -5.58 -10.64
N THR A 291 -34.22 -4.96 -9.76
CA THR A 291 -35.60 -4.56 -10.03
C THR A 291 -35.73 -3.08 -9.73
N ILE A 292 -36.23 -2.31 -10.70
CA ILE A 292 -36.43 -0.88 -10.56
C ILE A 292 -37.66 -0.67 -9.67
N ASP A 293 -37.43 -0.11 -8.49
CA ASP A 293 -38.49 0.38 -7.61
C ASP A 293 -39.00 1.73 -8.12
N LYS A 294 -40.25 1.77 -8.56
CA LYS A 294 -40.89 2.95 -9.16
C LYS A 294 -41.13 4.07 -8.14
N ASP A 295 -41.26 3.74 -6.86
CA ASP A 295 -41.48 4.73 -5.81
C ASP A 295 -40.17 5.45 -5.47
N LEU A 296 -39.05 4.72 -5.49
CA LEU A 296 -37.70 5.28 -5.31
C LEU A 296 -37.18 5.98 -6.57
N TYR A 297 -37.52 5.47 -7.75
CA TYR A 297 -37.07 5.98 -9.04
C TYR A 297 -38.28 6.28 -9.95
N PRO A 298 -39.04 7.36 -9.74
CA PRO A 298 -40.19 7.69 -10.56
C PRO A 298 -39.79 8.14 -11.98
N PRO A 299 -40.67 7.98 -12.99
CA PRO A 299 -40.42 8.50 -14.34
C PRO A 299 -40.13 10.01 -14.35
N LEU A 300 -39.10 10.40 -15.09
CA LEU A 300 -38.72 11.78 -15.37
C LEU A 300 -39.63 12.33 -16.48
N SER A 301 -40.89 12.57 -16.13
CA SER A 301 -41.94 12.99 -17.06
C SER A 301 -41.57 14.25 -17.88
N PRO A 302 -42.06 14.36 -19.13
CA PRO A 302 -42.60 15.63 -19.63
C PRO A 302 -44.10 15.47 -19.91
N ALA A 303 -44.90 15.10 -18.91
CA ALA A 303 -46.36 15.12 -19.05
C ALA A 303 -46.83 16.58 -19.08
N LEU A 304 -46.99 17.12 -20.29
CA LEU A 304 -47.81 18.32 -20.49
C LEU A 304 -49.20 18.01 -19.93
N PRO A 305 -49.76 18.87 -19.05
CA PRO A 305 -51.12 18.67 -18.60
C PRO A 305 -52.04 18.67 -19.81
N GLU A 306 -52.93 17.67 -19.90
CA GLU A 306 -54.03 17.68 -20.86
C GLU A 306 -54.83 18.96 -20.65
N ILE A 307 -54.67 19.92 -21.57
CA ILE A 307 -55.56 21.08 -21.62
C ILE A 307 -56.90 20.55 -22.12
N LYS A 308 -57.79 20.22 -21.19
CA LYS A 308 -59.20 19.96 -21.48
C LYS A 308 -59.77 21.21 -22.18
N ARG A 309 -60.12 21.07 -23.47
CA ARG A 309 -60.94 22.05 -24.19
C ARG A 309 -62.40 21.88 -23.81
#